data_AF-A0A2V8BAN7-F1
#
_entry.id   AF-A0A2V8BAN7-F1
#
_cell.length_a   1.000
_cell.length_b   1.000
_cell.length_c   1.000
_cell.angle_alpha   90.00
_cell.angle_beta   90.00
_cell.angle_gamma   90.00
#
_symmetry.space_group_name_H-M   'P 1'
#
loop_
_entity.id
_entity.type
_entity.pdbx_description
1 polymer ?
#
loop_
_entity_poly.entity_id
_entity_poly.type
_entity_poly.pdbx_seq_one_letter_code
_entity_poly.pdbx_strand_id
1 'polypeptide(L)'
;RLGVAEAQARAGQYDQAISTFKELSMRKDGPLPVDGILMQLGRTYLVAGKRADAQQTFNRLVEEFPESPYTSDARRELENLRKT
;
A
#
# COMPACT_ATOMS: atom_id res chain seq x y z
N ARG A 1 3.80 -8.38 12.58
CA ARG A 1 3.02 -7.13 12.31
C ARG A 1 2.47 -7.12 10.88
N LEU A 2 3.24 -7.46 9.85
CA LEU A 2 2.73 -7.58 8.48
C LEU A 2 1.52 -8.52 8.38
N GLY A 3 1.63 -9.76 8.87
CA GLY A 3 0.49 -10.70 8.89
C GLY A 3 -0.72 -10.24 9.70
N VAL A 4 -0.54 -9.34 10.68
CA VAL A 4 -1.65 -8.73 11.42
C VAL A 4 -2.37 -7.71 10.53
N ALA A 5 -1.62 -6.84 9.85
CA ALA A 5 -2.20 -5.87 8.92
C ALA A 5 -2.97 -6.55 7.79
N GLU A 6 -2.41 -7.63 7.23
CA GLU A 6 -3.09 -8.42 6.20
C GLU A 6 -4.35 -9.12 6.72
N ALA A 7 -4.31 -9.67 7.94
CA ALA A 7 -5.48 -10.27 8.56
C ALA A 7 -6.58 -9.23 8.82
N GLN A 8 -6.22 -8.06 9.34
CA GLN A 8 -7.13 -6.93 9.54
C GLN A 8 -7.77 -6.49 8.22
N ALA A 9 -6.97 -6.35 7.15
CA ALA A 9 -7.48 -5.98 5.83
C ALA A 9 -8.49 -7.01 5.30
N ARG A 10 -8.17 -8.32 5.41
CA ARG A 10 -9.09 -9.40 5.03
C ARG A 10 -10.35 -9.45 5.89
N ALA A 11 -10.26 -9.04 7.15
CA ALA A 11 -11.39 -8.95 8.08
C ALA A 11 -12.24 -7.69 7.89
N GLY A 12 -11.94 -6.83 6.90
CA GLY A 12 -12.64 -5.56 6.68
C GLY A 12 -12.29 -4.47 7.68
N GLN A 13 -11.31 -4.71 8.57
CA GLN A 13 -10.83 -3.76 9.57
C GLN A 13 -9.83 -2.79 8.94
N TYR A 14 -10.27 -2.07 7.91
CA TYR A 14 -9.38 -1.31 7.04
C TYR A 14 -8.59 -0.22 7.76
N ASP A 15 -9.21 0.51 8.69
CA ASP A 15 -8.50 1.57 9.44
C ASP A 15 -7.35 1.02 10.29
N GLN A 16 -7.56 -0.14 10.92
CA GLN A 16 -6.52 -0.80 11.73
C GLN A 16 -5.41 -1.36 10.84
N ALA A 17 -5.78 -1.97 9.71
CA ALA A 17 -4.82 -2.44 8.71
C ALA A 17 -3.96 -1.29 8.18
N ILE A 18 -4.59 -0.18 7.80
CA ILE A 18 -3.92 1.04 7.31
C ILE A 18 -2.94 1.57 8.36
N SER A 19 -3.37 1.67 9.63
CA SER A 19 -2.50 2.13 10.72
C SER A 19 -1.27 1.22 10.86
N THR A 20 -1.45 -0.10 10.86
CA THR A 20 -0.36 -1.06 10.97
C THR A 20 0.58 -1.00 9.77
N PHE A 21 0.05 -0.93 8.55
CA PHE A 21 0.85 -0.80 7.32
C PHE A 21 1.63 0.52 7.27
N LYS A 22 1.05 1.63 7.76
CA LYS A 22 1.75 2.92 7.88
C LYS A 22 2.93 2.84 8.83
N GLU A 23 2.76 2.25 10.00
CA GLU A 23 3.88 2.06 10.94
C GLU A 23 4.98 1.20 10.33
N LEU A 24 4.62 0.17 9.56
CA LEU A 24 5.57 -0.70 8.89
C LEU A 24 6.34 0.02 7.78
N SER A 25 5.67 0.86 6.98
CA SER A 25 6.30 1.57 5.86
C SER A 25 7.24 2.70 6.31
N MET A 26 7.14 3.15 7.56
CA MET A 26 8.07 4.12 8.15
C MET A 26 9.38 3.47 8.62
N ARG A 27 9.42 2.15 8.79
CA ARG A 27 10.61 1.43 9.28
C ARG A 27 11.52 1.05 8.10
N LYS A 28 12.36 2.00 7.68
CA LYS A 28 13.31 1.79 6.57
C LYS A 28 14.34 0.69 6.84
N ASP A 29 14.79 0.55 8.08
CA ASP A 29 15.75 -0.49 8.51
C ASP A 29 15.06 -1.78 9.01
N GLY A 30 13.77 -1.94 8.72
CA GLY A 30 13.03 -3.14 9.09
C GLY A 30 13.44 -4.35 8.24
N PRO A 31 13.19 -5.58 8.72
CA PRO A 31 13.47 -6.80 7.95
C PRO A 31 12.52 -7.00 6.75
N LEU A 32 11.57 -6.09 6.53
CA LEU A 32 10.54 -6.19 5.51
C LEU A 32 10.76 -5.15 4.41
N PRO A 33 10.69 -5.55 3.13
CA PRO A 33 10.75 -4.61 2.02
C PRO A 33 9.62 -3.56 2.08
N VAL A 34 9.99 -2.27 2.08
CA VAL A 34 9.05 -1.15 2.21
C VAL A 34 8.13 -1.04 1.00
N ASP A 35 8.63 -1.35 -0.19
CA ASP A 35 7.87 -1.39 -1.45
C ASP A 35 6.68 -2.36 -1.39
N GLY A 36 6.88 -3.58 -0.86
CA GLY A 36 5.79 -4.54 -0.66
C GLY A 36 4.75 -4.06 0.36
N ILE A 37 5.19 -3.37 1.41
CA ILE A 37 4.29 -2.75 2.40
C ILE A 37 3.48 -1.62 1.76
N LEU A 38 4.10 -0.76 0.95
CA LEU A 38 3.42 0.31 0.24
C LEU A 38 2.38 -0.24 -0.75
N MET A 39 2.69 -1.34 -1.44
CA MET A 39 1.74 -1.99 -2.35
C MET A 39 0.48 -2.45 -1.61
N GLN A 40 0.66 -3.13 -0.47
CA GLN A 40 -0.46 -3.60 0.36
C GLN A 40 -1.23 -2.45 0.99
N LEU A 41 -0.54 -1.39 1.43
CA LEU A 41 -1.16 -0.18 1.96
C LEU A 41 -2.06 0.49 0.90
N GLY A 42 -1.55 0.66 -0.33
CA GLY A 42 -2.32 1.25 -1.43
C GLY A 42 -3.56 0.43 -1.78
N ARG A 43 -3.43 -0.90 -1.85
CA ARG A 43 -4.59 -1.81 -2.06
C ARG A 43 -5.60 -1.73 -0.92
N THR A 44 -5.13 -1.67 0.32
CA THR A 44 -6.00 -1.53 1.49
C THR A 44 -6.77 -0.21 1.45
N TYR A 45 -6.13 0.87 1.01
CA TYR A 45 -6.79 2.15 0.80
C TYR A 45 -7.86 2.10 -0.30
N LEU A 46 -7.62 1.40 -1.41
CA LEU A 46 -8.62 1.22 -2.46
C LEU A 46 -9.88 0.52 -1.95
N VAL A 47 -9.73 -0.61 -1.27
CA VAL A 47 -10.87 -1.38 -0.75
C VAL A 47 -11.60 -0.63 0.37
N ALA A 48 -10.91 0.27 1.08
CA ALA A 48 -11.50 1.18 2.06
C ALA A 48 -12.22 2.39 1.43
N GLY A 49 -12.23 2.52 0.10
CA GLY A 49 -12.80 3.67 -0.61
C GLY A 49 -11.96 4.95 -0.54
N LYS A 50 -10.76 4.89 0.06
CA LYS A 50 -9.85 6.03 0.26
C LYS A 50 -8.96 6.22 -0.97
N ARG A 51 -9.58 6.58 -2.09
CA ARG A 51 -8.93 6.65 -3.42
C ARG A 51 -7.75 7.62 -3.47
N ALA A 52 -7.86 8.78 -2.83
CA ALA A 52 -6.79 9.78 -2.79
C ALA A 52 -5.54 9.25 -2.05
N ASP A 53 -5.74 8.64 -0.88
CA ASP A 53 -4.66 7.99 -0.14
C ASP A 53 -4.00 6.84 -0.93
N ALA A 54 -4.82 6.04 -1.63
CA ALA A 54 -4.33 4.97 -2.49
C ALA A 54 -3.42 5.52 -3.59
N GLN A 55 -3.87 6.56 -4.30
CA GLN A 55 -3.10 7.21 -5.35
C GLN A 55 -1.77 7.74 -4.82
N GLN A 56 -1.77 8.45 -3.68
CA GLN A 56 -0.54 8.96 -3.08
C GLN A 56 0.42 7.83 -2.70
N THR A 57 -0.10 6.72 -2.19
CA THR A 57 0.70 5.56 -1.78
C THR A 57 1.35 4.86 -2.98
N PHE A 58 0.59 4.64 -4.06
CA PHE A 58 1.13 4.04 -5.27
C PHE A 58 2.13 4.95 -5.98
N ASN A 59 1.89 6.26 -6.03
CA ASN A 59 2.87 7.21 -6.55
C ASN A 59 4.19 7.11 -5.79
N ARG A 60 4.12 7.14 -4.45
CA ARG A 60 5.30 6.97 -3.60
C ARG A 60 6.05 5.68 -3.90
N LEU A 61 5.35 4.56 -4.12
CA LEU A 61 5.99 3.29 -4.49
C LEU A 61 6.75 3.42 -5.82
N VAL A 62 6.10 3.97 -6.85
CA VAL A 62 6.70 4.12 -8.18
C VAL A 62 7.89 5.09 -8.18
N GLU A 63 7.83 6.14 -7.36
CA GLU A 63 8.86 7.17 -7.23
C GLU A 63 10.05 6.72 -6.38
N GLU A 64 9.80 6.13 -5.20
CA GLU A 64 10.86 5.68 -4.28
C GLU A 64 11.46 4.33 -4.67
N PHE A 65 10.71 3.46 -5.38
CA PHE A 65 11.11 2.09 -5.69
C PHE A 65 10.89 1.72 -7.16
N PRO A 66 11.44 2.47 -8.14
CA PRO A 66 11.17 2.26 -9.57
C PRO A 66 11.56 0.87 -10.08
N GLU A 67 12.52 0.19 -9.45
CA GLU A 67 12.99 -1.15 -9.81
C GLU A 67 12.26 -2.28 -9.06
N SER A 68 11.33 -1.94 -8.16
CA SER A 68 10.56 -2.94 -7.41
C SER A 68 9.70 -3.81 -8.33
N PRO A 69 9.55 -5.12 -8.03
CA PRO A 69 8.59 -5.97 -8.74
C PRO A 69 7.14 -5.47 -8.61
N TYR A 70 6.83 -4.62 -7.62
CA TYR A 70 5.50 -4.06 -7.41
C TYR A 70 5.22 -2.79 -8.23
N THR A 71 6.22 -2.20 -8.88
CA THR A 71 6.07 -0.91 -9.58
C THR A 71 5.14 -1.00 -10.78
N SER A 72 5.19 -2.10 -11.54
CA SER A 72 4.28 -2.33 -12.67
C SER A 72 2.82 -2.43 -12.22
N ASP A 73 2.56 -3.16 -11.13
CA ASP A 73 1.22 -3.24 -10.53
C ASP A 73 0.76 -1.89 -9.99
N ALA A 74 1.61 -1.15 -9.28
CA ALA A 74 1.27 0.17 -8.74
C ALA A 74 0.91 1.17 -9.86
N ARG A 75 1.64 1.15 -10.98
CA ARG A 75 1.30 1.97 -12.17
C ARG A 75 -0.07 1.60 -12.73
N ARG A 76 -0.37 0.31 -12.83
CA ARG A 76 -1.69 -0.15 -13.28
C ARG A 76 -2.81 0.33 -12.37
N GLU A 77 -2.63 0.27 -11.05
CA GLU A 77 -3.62 0.79 -10.10
C GLU A 77 -3.81 2.31 -10.23
N LEU A 78 -2.74 3.07 -10.44
CA LEU A 78 -2.81 4.50 -10.71
C LEU A 78 -3.59 4.82 -12.00
N GLU A 79 -3.39 4.04 -13.06
CA GLU A 79 -4.15 4.19 -14.30
C GLU A 79 -5.64 3.90 -14.10
N ASN A 80 -5.97 2.86 -13.33
CA ASN A 80 -7.36 2.53 -12.99
C ASN A 80 -8.02 3.66 -12.18
N LEU A 81 -7.29 4.23 -11.22
CA LEU A 81 -7.75 5.32 -10.38
C LEU A 81 -8.11 6.58 -11.17
N ARG A 82 -7.37 6.87 -12.25
CA ARG A 82 -7.61 8.00 -13.15
C ARG A 82 -8.84 7.88 -14.04
N LYS A 83 -9.31 6.64 -14.27
CA LYS A 83 -10.42 6.32 -15.18
C LYS A 83 -11.78 6.31 -14.49
N THR A 84 -11.83 6.52 -13.17
CA THR A 84 -13.06 6.50 -12.37
C THR A 84 -13.35 7.89 -11.86
#